data_AF-A0A6C1BZ99-F1
#
_entry.id   AF-A0A6C1BZ99-F1
#
_cell.length_a   1.000
_cell.length_b   1.000
_cell.length_c   1.000
_cell.angle_alpha   90.00
_cell.angle_beta   90.00
_cell.angle_gamma   90.00
#
_symmetry.space_group_name_H-M   'P 1'
#
loop_
_entity.id
_entity.type
_entity.pdbx_description
1 polymer ?
#
loop_
_entity_poly.entity_id
_entity_poly.type
_entity_poly.pdbx_seq_one_letter_code
_entity_poly.pdbx_strand_id
1 'polypeptide(L)'
;MNADVTQTAMNLAAGDHLVGLVPLILGFLIVIALIWAVWLGIRLRNREPEPPEPEDQPHLPPEGPVEEVTGNREPDEMPRDGVRRLPHDGVHDYGDREDHPGRPPRRKKWEPGKSGSFGSGGSG
;
A
#
# COMPACT_ATOMS: atom_id res chain seq x y z
N MET A 1 -60.98 -14.43 -34.29
CA MET A 1 -60.40 -13.08 -34.09
C MET A 1 -60.06 -12.77 -32.63
N ASN A 2 -60.78 -13.29 -31.62
CA ASN A 2 -60.48 -12.98 -30.21
C ASN A 2 -59.27 -13.76 -29.63
N ALA A 3 -58.98 -14.95 -30.16
CA ALA A 3 -57.87 -15.78 -29.68
C ALA A 3 -56.50 -15.13 -29.91
N ASP A 4 -56.30 -14.48 -31.06
CA ASP A 4 -55.06 -13.75 -31.38
C ASP A 4 -54.84 -12.56 -30.44
N VAL A 5 -55.89 -11.80 -30.15
CA VAL A 5 -55.78 -10.64 -29.24
C VAL A 5 -55.45 -11.10 -27.83
N THR A 6 -56.06 -12.20 -27.36
CA THR A 6 -55.72 -12.77 -26.05
C THR A 6 -54.32 -13.37 -26.01
N GLN A 7 -53.85 -14.02 -27.08
CA GLN A 7 -52.49 -14.54 -27.15
C GLN A 7 -51.45 -13.42 -27.22
N THR A 8 -51.73 -12.37 -27.98
CA THR A 8 -50.87 -11.19 -28.10
C THR A 8 -50.78 -10.45 -26.75
N ALA A 9 -51.90 -10.29 -26.05
CA ALA A 9 -51.93 -9.69 -24.72
C ALA A 9 -51.18 -10.52 -23.66
N MET A 10 -51.32 -11.85 -23.68
CA MET A 10 -50.56 -12.74 -22.80
C MET A 10 -49.05 -12.69 -23.09
N ASN A 11 -48.65 -12.64 -24.36
CA ASN A 11 -47.24 -12.53 -24.75
C ASN A 11 -46.62 -11.16 -24.42
N LEU A 12 -47.39 -10.06 -24.55
CA LEU A 12 -46.94 -8.73 -24.13
C LEU A 12 -46.79 -8.63 -22.60
N ALA A 13 -47.75 -9.18 -21.83
CA ALA A 13 -47.64 -9.24 -20.38
C ALA A 13 -46.45 -10.11 -19.94
N ALA A 14 -46.27 -11.29 -20.54
CA ALA A 14 -45.11 -12.14 -20.28
C ALA A 14 -43.78 -11.48 -20.67
N GLY A 15 -43.76 -10.71 -21.76
CA GLY A 15 -42.59 -9.93 -22.20
C GLY A 15 -42.23 -8.80 -21.24
N ASP A 16 -43.22 -8.10 -20.69
CA ASP A 16 -43.02 -6.98 -19.74
C ASP A 16 -42.44 -7.47 -18.39
N HIS A 17 -42.90 -8.62 -17.92
CA HIS A 17 -42.34 -9.25 -16.72
C HIS A 17 -40.89 -9.72 -16.93
N LEU A 18 -40.54 -10.18 -18.13
CA LEU A 18 -39.16 -10.56 -18.47
C LEU A 18 -38.21 -9.35 -18.43
N VAL A 19 -38.66 -8.18 -18.91
CA VAL A 19 -37.84 -6.96 -18.96
C VAL A 19 -37.49 -6.44 -17.56
N GLY A 20 -38.37 -6.63 -16.57
CA GLY A 20 -38.11 -6.27 -15.17
C GLY A 20 -37.39 -7.34 -14.34
N LEU A 21 -37.69 -8.62 -14.57
CA LEU A 21 -37.20 -9.71 -13.74
C LEU A 21 -35.75 -10.12 -14.07
N VAL A 22 -35.36 -10.10 -15.35
CA VAL A 22 -34.01 -10.45 -15.78
C VAL A 22 -32.94 -9.54 -15.16
N PRO A 23 -33.03 -8.20 -15.23
CA PRO A 23 -32.04 -7.34 -14.58
C PRO A 23 -32.08 -7.44 -13.06
N LEU A 24 -33.24 -7.72 -12.45
CA LEU A 24 -33.35 -7.94 -11.01
C LEU A 24 -32.57 -9.18 -10.56
N ILE A 25 -32.76 -10.31 -11.24
CA ILE A 25 -32.04 -11.56 -10.96
C ILE A 25 -30.55 -11.36 -11.19
N LEU A 26 -30.16 -10.71 -12.30
CA LEU A 26 -28.76 -10.45 -12.60
C LEU A 26 -28.11 -9.57 -11.52
N GLY A 27 -28.77 -8.49 -11.10
CA GLY A 27 -28.31 -7.65 -10.00
C GLY A 27 -28.18 -8.43 -8.70
N PHE A 28 -29.16 -9.29 -8.39
CA PHE A 28 -29.12 -10.12 -7.19
C PHE A 28 -27.97 -11.14 -7.20
N LEU A 29 -27.70 -11.77 -8.35
CA LEU A 29 -26.54 -12.65 -8.52
C LEU A 29 -25.22 -11.91 -8.30
N ILE A 30 -25.09 -10.69 -8.82
CA ILE A 30 -23.90 -9.86 -8.59
C ILE A 30 -23.75 -9.55 -7.10
N VAL A 31 -24.83 -9.13 -6.42
CA VAL A 31 -24.81 -8.85 -4.98
C VAL A 31 -24.38 -10.08 -4.17
N ILE A 32 -24.95 -11.25 -4.46
CA ILE A 32 -24.56 -12.51 -3.81
C ILE A 32 -23.07 -12.80 -4.05
N ALA A 33 -22.59 -12.66 -5.28
CA ALA A 33 -21.19 -12.89 -5.61
C ALA A 33 -20.25 -11.96 -4.85
N LEU A 34 -20.60 -10.67 -4.72
CA LEU A 34 -19.81 -9.69 -3.97
C LEU A 34 -19.77 -10.01 -2.47
N ILE A 35 -20.92 -10.36 -1.88
CA ILE A 35 -21.00 -10.79 -0.47
C ILE A 35 -20.11 -12.01 -0.24
N TRP A 36 -20.17 -12.99 -1.16
CA TRP A 36 -19.37 -14.21 -1.07
C TRP A 36 -17.87 -13.93 -1.19
N ALA A 37 -17.47 -13.03 -2.08
CA ALA A 37 -16.08 -12.61 -2.23
C ALA A 37 -15.53 -11.93 -0.97
N VAL A 38 -16.29 -11.01 -0.36
CA VAL A 38 -15.91 -10.35 0.90
C VAL A 38 -15.83 -11.37 2.04
N TRP A 39 -16.82 -12.26 2.14
CA TRP A 39 -16.85 -13.31 3.15
C TRP A 39 -15.65 -14.26 3.01
N LEU A 40 -15.29 -14.65 1.79
CA LEU A 40 -14.12 -15.48 1.51
C LEU A 40 -12.81 -14.77 1.89
N GLY A 41 -12.70 -13.46 1.61
CA GLY A 41 -11.56 -12.64 2.01
C GLY A 41 -11.40 -12.59 3.53
N ILE A 42 -12.49 -12.34 4.27
CA ILE A 42 -12.49 -12.36 5.74
C ILE A 42 -12.13 -13.75 6.26
N ARG A 43 -12.73 -14.81 5.70
CA ARG A 43 -12.46 -16.21 6.07
C ARG A 43 -10.97 -16.57 5.93
N LEU A 44 -10.33 -16.06 4.87
CA LEU A 44 -8.91 -16.29 4.61
C LEU A 44 -8.04 -15.50 5.58
N ARG A 45 -8.33 -14.21 5.80
CA ARG A 45 -7.63 -13.36 6.78
C ARG A 45 -7.68 -13.93 8.20
N ASN A 46 -8.81 -14.52 8.60
CA ASN A 46 -8.95 -15.13 9.93
C ASN A 46 -8.12 -16.42 10.12
N ARG A 47 -7.41 -16.90 9.09
CA ARG A 47 -6.43 -17.99 9.23
C ARG A 47 -5.03 -17.48 9.54
N GLU A 48 -4.80 -16.18 9.37
CA GLU A 48 -3.56 -15.53 9.78
C GLU A 48 -3.63 -15.24 11.29
N PRO A 49 -2.49 -15.26 12.00
CA PRO A 49 -2.43 -14.83 13.39
C PRO A 49 -2.95 -13.39 13.52
N GLU A 50 -3.61 -13.11 14.63
CA GLU A 50 -4.12 -11.76 14.90
C GLU A 50 -2.95 -10.77 14.92
N PRO A 51 -3.17 -9.52 14.45
CA PRO A 51 -2.18 -8.46 14.61
C PRO A 51 -1.76 -8.37 16.08
N PRO A 52 -0.46 -8.18 16.37
CA PRO A 52 0.04 -8.13 17.75
C PRO A 52 -0.70 -7.04 18.53
N GLU A 53 -1.05 -7.36 19.77
CA GLU A 53 -1.72 -6.41 20.65
C GLU A 53 -0.77 -5.25 20.99
N PRO A 54 -1.27 -4.04 21.32
CA PRO A 54 -0.42 -2.93 21.74
C PRO A 54 0.55 -3.28 22.89
N GLU A 55 0.14 -4.16 23.78
CA GLU A 55 0.93 -4.72 24.87
C GLU A 55 2.04 -5.66 24.39
N ASP A 56 1.88 -6.34 23.25
CA ASP A 56 2.91 -7.18 22.62
C ASP A 56 3.94 -6.33 21.86
N GLN A 57 3.68 -5.03 21.67
CA GLN A 57 4.64 -4.14 21.02
C GLN A 57 5.89 -4.01 21.89
N PRO A 58 7.07 -3.87 21.28
CA PRO A 58 8.31 -3.64 22.01
C PRO A 58 8.20 -2.38 22.89
N HIS A 59 8.19 -2.58 24.20
CA HIS A 59 8.26 -1.50 25.18
C HIS A 59 9.70 -1.06 25.38
N LEU A 60 9.89 0.21 25.75
CA LEU A 60 11.20 0.70 26.17
C LEU A 60 11.68 -0.12 27.39
N PRO A 61 12.97 -0.48 27.44
CA PRO A 61 13.50 -1.16 28.61
C PRO A 61 13.42 -0.27 29.86
N PRO A 62 13.42 -0.84 31.08
CA PRO A 62 13.28 -0.08 32.33
C PRO A 62 14.33 1.02 32.53
N GLU A 63 15.50 0.85 31.92
CA GLU A 63 16.61 1.82 31.98
C GLU A 63 16.43 3.01 31.03
N GLY A 64 15.35 3.02 30.23
CA GLY A 64 15.05 4.04 29.23
C GLY A 64 15.44 3.61 27.81
N PRO A 65 15.26 4.48 26.80
CA PRO A 65 15.66 4.18 25.43
C PRO A 65 17.13 3.78 25.33
N VAL A 66 17.40 2.64 24.67
CA VAL A 66 18.77 2.27 24.30
C VAL A 66 19.33 3.40 23.43
N GLU A 67 20.50 3.90 23.79
CA GLU A 67 21.15 5.01 23.08
C GLU A 67 21.23 4.71 21.58
N GLU A 68 20.70 5.62 20.76
CA GLU A 68 20.85 5.53 19.31
C GLU A 68 22.32 5.75 18.95
N VAL A 69 23.04 4.67 18.64
CA VAL A 69 24.40 4.75 18.09
C VAL A 69 24.31 5.33 16.68
N THR A 70 24.49 6.64 16.58
CA THR A 70 24.49 7.35 15.29
C THR A 70 25.89 7.28 14.68
N GLY A 71 26.08 6.40 13.70
CA GLY A 71 27.28 6.37 12.86
C GLY A 71 27.18 7.41 11.75
N ASN A 72 28.21 8.26 11.60
CA ASN A 72 28.33 9.15 10.45
C ASN A 72 29.29 8.55 9.42
N ARG A 73 28.76 8.16 8.26
CA ARG A 73 29.57 7.70 7.13
C ARG A 73 30.23 8.91 6.45
N GLU A 74 31.53 8.86 6.25
CA GLU A 74 32.22 9.84 5.39
C GLU A 74 31.66 9.70 3.96
N PRO A 75 31.36 10.80 3.25
CA PRO A 75 30.92 10.70 1.86
C PRO A 75 31.99 9.98 1.03
N ASP A 76 31.61 8.90 0.36
CA ASP A 76 32.49 8.20 -0.57
C ASP A 76 32.70 9.08 -1.82
N GLU A 77 33.69 9.97 -1.75
CA GLU A 77 34.06 10.81 -2.89
C GLU A 77 34.70 9.95 -3.99
N MET A 78 34.05 9.92 -5.16
CA MET A 78 34.62 9.32 -6.35
C MET A 78 35.91 10.04 -6.77
N PRO A 79 36.97 9.32 -7.19
CA PRO A 79 38.19 9.92 -7.71
C PRO A 79 37.90 10.93 -8.82
N ARG A 80 38.43 12.15 -8.71
CA ARG A 80 38.28 13.22 -9.71
C ARG A 80 39.45 13.23 -10.70
N ASP A 81 39.72 12.08 -11.31
CA ASP A 81 40.84 11.88 -12.25
C ASP A 81 40.48 12.18 -13.72
N GLY A 82 39.22 12.57 -13.98
CA GLY A 82 38.73 12.89 -15.32
C GLY A 82 38.41 11.67 -16.18
N VAL A 83 38.51 10.45 -15.63
CA VAL A 83 38.19 9.21 -16.33
C VAL A 83 36.73 8.87 -16.13
N ARG A 84 36.01 8.56 -17.22
CA ARG A 84 34.64 8.05 -17.15
C ARG A 84 34.69 6.58 -16.72
N ARG A 85 34.25 6.28 -15.51
CA ARG A 85 34.16 4.92 -14.96
C ARG A 85 32.74 4.35 -15.15
N LEU A 86 32.62 3.07 -15.48
CA LEU A 86 31.34 2.35 -15.45
C LEU A 86 31.05 1.88 -14.01
N PRO A 87 29.80 1.55 -13.67
CA PRO A 87 29.43 1.12 -12.31
C PRO A 87 30.22 -0.09 -11.77
N HIS A 88 30.80 -0.92 -12.64
CA HIS A 88 31.62 -2.08 -12.26
C HIS A 88 33.13 -1.77 -12.20
N ASP A 89 33.56 -0.60 -12.68
CA ASP A 89 34.97 -0.23 -12.76
C ASP A 89 35.45 0.41 -11.46
N GLY A 90 35.92 -0.43 -10.54
CA GLY A 90 36.68 0.01 -9.36
C GLY A 90 35.86 0.81 -8.34
N VAL A 91 34.54 0.72 -8.34
CA VAL A 91 33.67 1.38 -7.36
C VAL A 91 33.81 0.76 -5.96
N HIS A 92 34.10 -0.53 -5.89
CA HIS A 92 34.28 -1.26 -4.62
C HIS A 92 35.58 -0.90 -3.89
N ASP A 93 36.64 -0.49 -4.59
CA ASP A 93 37.92 -0.10 -3.97
C ASP A 93 37.84 1.24 -3.20
N TYR A 94 36.76 2.00 -3.41
CA TYR A 94 36.51 3.29 -2.77
C TYR A 94 35.25 3.30 -1.89
N GLY A 95 34.46 2.21 -1.86
CA GLY A 95 33.09 2.21 -1.33
C GLY A 95 32.85 1.51 0.02
N ASP A 96 33.86 0.94 0.68
CA ASP A 96 33.68 0.20 1.94
C ASP A 96 34.78 0.52 2.97
N ARG A 97 35.09 1.81 3.19
CA ARG A 97 35.91 2.21 4.34
C ARG A 97 35.01 2.41 5.57
N GLU A 98 34.65 1.30 6.22
CA GLU A 98 33.96 1.32 7.52
C GLU A 98 34.78 2.02 8.63
N ASP A 99 36.07 2.23 8.42
CA ASP A 99 37.04 2.71 9.42
C ASP A 99 37.19 4.24 9.53
N HIS A 100 36.37 5.03 8.84
CA HIS A 100 36.42 6.49 8.93
C HIS A 100 35.10 7.07 9.46
N PRO A 101 34.96 7.25 10.79
CA PRO A 101 33.85 8.00 11.33
C PRO A 101 33.96 9.45 10.87
N GLY A 102 33.16 9.83 9.87
CA GLY A 102 33.14 11.20 9.37
C GLY A 102 32.71 12.16 10.48
N ARG A 103 33.06 13.44 10.37
CA ARG A 103 32.66 14.46 11.36
C ARG A 103 31.13 14.49 11.53
N PRO A 104 30.58 14.36 12.75
CA PRO A 104 29.14 14.36 12.96
C PRO A 104 28.53 15.63 12.35
N PRO A 105 27.56 15.50 11.43
CA PRO A 105 26.92 16.67 10.86
C PRO A 105 26.26 17.44 11.99
N ARG A 106 26.30 18.78 11.92
CA ARG A 106 25.41 19.63 12.73
C ARG A 106 24.00 19.49 12.15
N ARG A 107 23.41 18.30 12.26
CA ARG A 107 22.06 18.00 11.80
C ARG A 107 21.15 18.91 12.60
N LYS A 108 20.47 19.83 11.92
CA LYS A 108 19.47 20.68 12.59
C LYS A 108 18.45 19.75 13.20
N LYS A 109 18.33 19.77 14.53
CA LYS A 109 17.25 19.07 15.22
C LYS A 109 15.94 19.68 14.73
N TRP A 110 14.91 18.84 14.59
CA TRP A 110 13.58 19.31 14.24
C TRP A 110 13.15 20.38 15.27
N GLU A 111 12.78 21.57 14.79
CA GLU A 111 12.25 22.65 15.62
C GLU A 111 10.72 22.67 15.45
N PRO A 112 9.94 22.74 16.54
CA PRO A 112 8.49 22.92 16.45
C PRO A 112 8.16 24.15 15.60
N GLY A 113 7.36 23.98 14.55
CA GLY A 113 7.03 25.05 13.58
C GLY A 113 7.95 25.15 12.35
N LYS A 114 9.02 24.34 12.28
CA LYS A 114 9.83 24.13 11.05
C LYS A 114 9.74 22.68 10.61
N SER A 115 8.55 22.25 10.19
CA SER A 115 8.42 21.00 9.44
C SER A 115 8.98 21.21 8.03
N GLY A 116 9.93 20.36 7.64
CA GLY A 116 10.28 20.21 6.23
C GLY A 116 9.02 19.82 5.46
N SER A 117 8.72 20.57 4.40
CA SER A 117 7.63 20.28 3.47
C SER A 117 7.91 18.94 2.80
N PHE A 118 7.39 17.86 3.37
CA PHE A 118 7.33 16.58 2.70
C PHE A 118 5.91 16.42 2.14
N GLY A 119 5.81 16.51 0.82
CA GLY A 119 4.69 15.99 0.04
C GLY A 119 3.33 16.64 0.33
N SER A 120 3.11 17.85 -0.20
CA SER A 120 1.75 18.29 -0.53
C SER A 120 1.18 17.36 -1.62
N GLY A 121 0.63 16.22 -1.22
CA GLY A 121 -0.21 15.40 -2.08
C GLY A 121 -1.45 16.21 -2.42
N GLY A 122 -1.50 16.74 -3.64
CA GLY A 122 -2.67 17.42 -4.16
C GLY A 122 -3.86 16.47 -4.26
N SER A 123 -5.03 16.96 -3.88
CA SER A 123 -6.32 16.40 -4.32
C SER A 123 -6.98 17.44 -5.22
N GLY A 124 -6.93 17.18 -6.53
CA GLY A 124 -8.07 17.50 -7.39
C GLY A 124 -9.21 16.52 -7.14
#